data_AF-A0A1E7ELI4-F1
#
_entry.id   AF-A0A1E7ELI4-F1
#
_cell.length_a   1.000
_cell.length_b   1.000
_cell.length_c   1.000
_cell.angle_alpha   90.00
_cell.angle_beta   90.00
_cell.angle_gamma   90.00
#
_symmetry.space_group_name_H-M   'P 1'
#
loop_
_entity.id
_entity.type
_entity.pdbx_description
1 polymer ?
#
loop_
_entity_poly.entity_id
_entity_poly.type
_entity_poly.pdbx_seq_one_letter_code
_entity_poly.pdbx_strand_id
1 'polypeptide(L)'
;MNDGNIEVEANQIARRVARQQQPQNLRKKVILILERSYDKFPTQNRNKIDELVEIFLDHLCDDVHKLLCDQNPDPEQYRGLDNNRDTEEEVETAIRFFPHVLSRKEDDDSEDDDESSYPIQNLSWFLPDAFHCNPKAAYFIPLLARLAIEFGLFEEQHRAGLLIEDMNGNNVLQYLTYSSNHFADTEHQQIVDRCFLEVLKRLRKMGLLKKEDIQQYDLLHFPESGYYLRFNYLVDWDPTALLRGENSNGNLPLHPYAPREESSIPDSTIEDFQLVYKAGIRYFPEKEGICILFQKDNDGDTPFSDACKLLGRDKTMKVVERTLAENSDNKYVTSNVLLLAAIDDNIHLDGLYFFIRREPDLLLKLLSMESTDNKNKNDDDNPTFNSNSNSIGIINDYASIATVDFRDKKRKRK
;
A
#
# COMPACT_ATOMS: atom_id res chain seq x y z
N MET A 1 -36.40 -54.88 4.26
CA MET A 1 -36.13 -53.46 3.90
C MET A 1 -37.46 -52.75 3.95
N ASN A 2 -37.52 -51.60 4.61
CA ASN A 2 -38.76 -51.05 5.16
C ASN A 2 -39.44 -50.12 4.13
N ASP A 3 -40.48 -50.59 3.43
CA ASP A 3 -41.19 -49.83 2.38
C ASP A 3 -41.73 -48.47 2.88
N GLY A 4 -41.97 -48.33 4.19
CA GLY A 4 -42.42 -47.06 4.79
C GLY A 4 -41.38 -45.93 4.78
N ASN A 5 -40.08 -46.21 4.64
CA ASN A 5 -39.06 -45.14 4.58
C ASN A 5 -38.99 -44.47 3.20
N ILE A 6 -39.31 -45.21 2.13
CA ILE A 6 -39.24 -44.70 0.75
C ILE A 6 -40.34 -43.65 0.51
N GLU A 7 -41.53 -43.85 1.08
CA GLU A 7 -42.66 -42.94 0.90
C GLU A 7 -42.49 -41.61 1.67
N VAL A 8 -41.82 -41.64 2.83
CA VAL A 8 -41.51 -40.42 3.61
C VAL A 8 -40.46 -39.57 2.89
N GLU A 9 -39.42 -40.20 2.35
CA GLU A 9 -38.35 -39.51 1.62
C GLU A 9 -38.88 -38.88 0.32
N ALA A 10 -39.70 -39.60 -0.44
CA ALA A 10 -40.33 -39.09 -1.66
C ALA A 10 -41.23 -37.87 -1.39
N ASN A 11 -42.02 -37.90 -0.32
CA ASN A 11 -42.86 -36.76 0.08
C ASN A 11 -42.04 -35.55 0.55
N GLN A 12 -40.90 -35.76 1.22
CA GLN A 12 -39.99 -34.68 1.60
C GLN A 12 -39.33 -34.04 0.38
N ILE A 13 -38.90 -34.85 -0.60
CA ILE A 13 -38.34 -34.35 -1.87
C ILE A 13 -39.39 -33.54 -2.64
N ALA A 14 -40.61 -34.05 -2.77
CA ALA A 14 -41.69 -33.34 -3.47
C ALA A 14 -42.01 -31.98 -2.82
N ARG A 15 -42.03 -31.90 -1.48
CA ARG A 15 -42.22 -30.64 -0.75
C ARG A 15 -41.06 -29.66 -0.94
N ARG A 16 -39.81 -30.16 -1.00
CA ARG A 16 -38.63 -29.33 -1.28
C ARG A 16 -38.67 -28.77 -2.70
N VAL A 17 -39.00 -29.60 -3.69
CA VAL A 17 -39.14 -29.18 -5.09
C VAL A 17 -40.26 -28.15 -5.25
N ALA A 18 -41.43 -28.37 -4.64
CA ALA A 18 -42.53 -27.41 -4.70
C ALA A 18 -42.17 -26.06 -4.07
N ARG A 19 -41.46 -26.07 -2.92
CA ARG A 19 -40.96 -24.84 -2.27
C ARG A 19 -39.93 -24.10 -3.12
N GLN A 20 -39.07 -24.80 -3.86
CA GLN A 20 -38.09 -24.17 -4.75
C GLN A 20 -38.72 -23.61 -6.04
N GLN A 21 -39.80 -24.21 -6.54
CA GLN A 21 -40.49 -23.72 -7.74
C GLN A 21 -41.36 -22.48 -7.48
N GLN A 22 -41.85 -22.29 -6.26
CA GLN A 22 -42.76 -21.19 -5.94
C GLN A 22 -42.14 -19.79 -6.18
N PRO A 23 -40.90 -19.46 -5.73
CA PRO A 23 -40.27 -18.18 -6.05
C PRO A 23 -40.05 -17.96 -7.55
N GLN A 24 -39.67 -19.01 -8.29
CA GLN A 24 -39.47 -18.91 -9.74
C GLN A 24 -40.77 -18.59 -10.47
N ASN A 25 -41.88 -19.21 -10.06
CA ASN A 25 -43.20 -18.94 -10.63
C ASN A 25 -43.67 -17.52 -10.31
N LEU A 26 -43.39 -17.01 -9.11
CA LEU A 26 -43.70 -15.64 -8.74
C LEU A 26 -42.90 -14.64 -9.59
N ARG A 27 -41.58 -14.85 -9.74
CA ARG A 27 -40.71 -14.01 -10.59
C ARG A 27 -41.20 -13.98 -12.04
N LYS A 28 -41.52 -15.14 -12.63
CA LYS A 28 -42.07 -15.23 -14.00
C LYS A 28 -43.39 -14.46 -14.14
N LYS A 29 -44.26 -14.53 -13.13
CA LYS A 29 -45.53 -13.76 -13.14
C LYS A 29 -45.29 -12.26 -13.09
N VAL A 30 -44.37 -11.79 -12.24
CA VAL A 30 -44.00 -10.36 -12.17
C VAL A 30 -43.45 -9.88 -13.51
N ILE A 31 -42.51 -10.62 -14.11
CA ILE A 31 -41.94 -10.30 -15.43
C ILE A 31 -43.06 -10.22 -16.50
N LEU A 32 -43.97 -11.20 -16.54
CA LEU A 32 -45.10 -11.20 -17.49
C LEU A 32 -46.05 -10.02 -17.28
N ILE A 33 -46.27 -9.60 -16.04
CA ILE A 33 -47.08 -8.42 -15.72
C ILE A 33 -46.40 -7.17 -16.27
N LEU A 34 -45.10 -6.98 -15.98
CA LEU A 34 -44.32 -5.82 -16.38
C LEU A 34 -44.11 -5.73 -17.90
N GLU A 35 -43.77 -6.84 -18.56
CA GLU A 35 -43.42 -6.82 -19.99
C GLU A 35 -44.62 -6.84 -20.94
N ARG A 36 -45.69 -7.57 -20.62
CA ARG A 36 -46.76 -7.89 -21.60
C ARG A 36 -48.11 -7.31 -21.27
N SER A 37 -48.31 -6.95 -20.01
CA SER A 37 -49.65 -6.63 -19.50
C SER A 37 -49.72 -5.26 -18.85
N TYR A 38 -48.59 -4.58 -18.66
CA TYR A 38 -48.51 -3.32 -17.94
C TYR A 38 -49.49 -2.26 -18.49
N ASP A 39 -49.48 -1.99 -19.80
CA ASP A 39 -50.37 -1.02 -20.45
C ASP A 39 -51.85 -1.37 -20.44
N LYS A 40 -52.20 -2.62 -20.09
CA LYS A 40 -53.59 -3.10 -20.02
C LYS A 40 -54.22 -2.85 -18.65
N PHE A 41 -53.43 -2.50 -17.64
CA PHE A 41 -53.96 -2.20 -16.31
C PHE A 41 -54.55 -0.78 -16.26
N PRO A 42 -55.61 -0.56 -15.44
CA PRO A 42 -56.10 0.79 -15.15
C PRO A 42 -54.97 1.67 -14.61
N THR A 43 -55.01 2.99 -14.89
CA THR A 43 -53.96 3.94 -14.47
C THR A 43 -53.66 3.88 -12.98
N GLN A 44 -54.67 3.74 -12.12
CA GLN A 44 -54.45 3.60 -10.67
C GLN A 44 -53.59 2.37 -10.31
N ASN A 45 -53.77 1.25 -11.01
CA ASN A 45 -52.98 0.05 -10.79
C ASN A 45 -51.55 0.21 -11.33
N ARG A 46 -51.37 0.90 -12.47
CA ARG A 46 -50.03 1.20 -13.02
C ARG A 46 -49.21 2.06 -12.06
N ASN A 47 -49.78 3.16 -11.56
CA ASN A 47 -49.09 4.01 -10.58
C ASN A 47 -48.66 3.24 -9.33
N LYS A 48 -49.51 2.33 -8.82
CA LYS A 48 -49.16 1.48 -7.67
C LYS A 48 -48.08 0.45 -8.01
N ILE A 49 -48.06 -0.07 -9.24
CA ILE A 49 -46.98 -0.96 -9.70
C ILE A 49 -45.68 -0.17 -9.76
N ASP A 50 -45.70 1.05 -10.30
CA ASP A 50 -44.51 1.90 -10.41
C ASP A 50 -43.94 2.24 -9.03
N GLU A 51 -44.78 2.68 -8.09
CA GLU A 51 -44.39 2.94 -6.70
C GLU A 51 -43.73 1.71 -6.04
N LEU A 52 -44.29 0.51 -6.24
CA LEU A 52 -43.70 -0.72 -5.71
C LEU A 52 -42.39 -1.11 -6.39
N VAL A 53 -42.25 -0.79 -7.69
CA VAL A 53 -41.01 -1.02 -8.43
C VAL A 53 -39.93 -0.05 -7.95
N GLU A 54 -40.25 1.22 -7.75
CA GLU A 54 -39.34 2.23 -7.18
C GLU A 54 -38.83 1.80 -5.80
N ILE A 55 -39.74 1.49 -4.87
CA ILE A 55 -39.37 1.00 -3.53
C ILE A 55 -38.48 -0.24 -3.58
N PHE A 56 -38.78 -1.17 -4.49
CA PHE A 56 -37.97 -2.38 -4.66
C PHE A 56 -36.55 -2.06 -5.17
N LEU A 57 -36.42 -1.15 -6.14
CA LEU A 57 -35.12 -0.74 -6.69
C LEU A 57 -34.30 0.03 -5.66
N ASP A 58 -34.92 0.91 -4.88
CA ASP A 58 -34.24 1.67 -3.83
C ASP A 58 -33.71 0.73 -2.74
N HIS A 59 -34.54 -0.19 -2.24
CA HIS A 59 -34.08 -1.18 -1.26
C HIS A 59 -32.97 -2.08 -1.82
N LEU A 60 -33.07 -2.50 -3.08
CA LEU A 60 -32.02 -3.32 -3.70
C LEU A 60 -30.71 -2.53 -3.87
N CYS A 61 -30.81 -1.24 -4.22
CA CYS A 61 -29.66 -0.34 -4.29
C CYS A 61 -28.97 -0.23 -2.93
N ASP A 62 -29.76 -0.06 -1.86
CA ASP A 62 -29.25 -0.02 -0.49
C ASP A 62 -28.64 -1.33 -0.04
N ASP A 63 -29.23 -2.47 -0.39
CA ASP A 63 -28.67 -3.78 -0.11
C ASP A 63 -27.33 -4.00 -0.84
N VAL A 64 -27.20 -3.53 -2.09
CA VAL A 64 -25.93 -3.58 -2.84
C VAL A 64 -24.87 -2.69 -2.19
N HIS A 65 -25.23 -1.47 -1.79
CA HIS A 65 -24.29 -0.58 -1.11
C HIS A 65 -23.84 -1.13 0.25
N LYS A 66 -24.78 -1.66 1.06
CA LYS A 66 -24.47 -2.35 2.32
C LYS A 66 -23.55 -3.55 2.10
N LEU A 67 -23.76 -4.32 1.03
CA LEU A 67 -22.86 -5.43 0.66
C LEU A 67 -21.42 -4.95 0.39
N LEU A 68 -21.25 -3.76 -0.19
CA LEU A 68 -19.92 -3.18 -0.47
C LEU A 68 -19.29 -2.52 0.77
N CYS A 69 -20.11 -2.02 1.70
CA CYS A 69 -19.66 -1.26 2.86
C CYS A 69 -19.67 -2.05 4.18
N ASP A 70 -20.12 -3.30 4.20
CA ASP A 70 -20.14 -4.08 5.44
C ASP A 70 -18.72 -4.32 5.97
N GLN A 71 -18.47 -3.75 7.15
CA GLN A 71 -17.21 -3.81 7.87
C GLN A 71 -17.33 -4.61 9.18
N ASN A 72 -18.33 -5.47 9.34
CA ASN A 72 -18.47 -6.26 10.55
C ASN A 72 -17.30 -7.25 10.72
N PRO A 73 -16.49 -7.14 11.79
CA PRO A 73 -15.32 -8.00 11.98
C PRO A 73 -15.68 -9.42 12.43
N ASP A 74 -16.90 -9.66 12.91
CA ASP A 74 -17.36 -11.00 13.33
C ASP A 74 -17.62 -11.86 12.08
N PRO A 75 -16.86 -12.95 11.86
CA PRO A 75 -17.04 -13.82 10.70
C PRO A 75 -18.44 -14.44 10.59
N GLU A 76 -19.17 -14.58 11.69
CA GLU A 76 -20.54 -15.11 11.70
C GLU A 76 -21.58 -14.06 11.28
N GLN A 77 -21.25 -12.77 11.45
CA GLN A 77 -22.14 -11.65 11.14
C GLN A 77 -21.74 -10.91 9.86
N TYR A 78 -20.53 -11.14 9.35
CA TYR A 78 -20.04 -10.54 8.11
C TYR A 78 -20.92 -10.94 6.91
N ARG A 79 -21.56 -9.95 6.31
CA ARG A 79 -22.42 -10.08 5.12
C ARG A 79 -21.86 -9.36 3.90
N GLY A 80 -20.70 -8.71 4.02
CA GLY A 80 -20.01 -8.06 2.92
C GLY A 80 -19.49 -9.04 1.87
N LEU A 81 -18.81 -8.52 0.84
CA LEU A 81 -18.25 -9.32 -0.26
C LEU A 81 -17.28 -10.40 0.23
N ASP A 82 -17.43 -11.62 -0.29
CA ASP A 82 -16.56 -12.76 0.01
C ASP A 82 -16.16 -13.50 -1.25
N ASN A 83 -14.87 -13.48 -1.60
CA ASN A 83 -14.35 -14.15 -2.80
C ASN A 83 -14.50 -15.69 -2.82
N ASN A 84 -14.92 -16.32 -1.71
CA ASN A 84 -15.28 -17.74 -1.68
C ASN A 84 -16.76 -17.97 -2.01
N ARG A 85 -17.59 -16.92 -1.92
CA ARG A 85 -19.04 -16.97 -2.10
C ARG A 85 -19.48 -16.27 -3.37
N ASP A 86 -18.90 -15.10 -3.65
CA ASP A 86 -19.34 -14.17 -4.68
C ASP A 86 -18.35 -14.18 -5.85
N THR A 87 -18.88 -14.13 -7.07
CA THR A 87 -18.07 -14.05 -8.30
C THR A 87 -17.92 -12.60 -8.79
N GLU A 88 -16.87 -12.31 -9.56
CA GLU A 88 -16.71 -10.98 -10.17
C GLU A 88 -17.90 -10.63 -11.08
N GLU A 89 -18.47 -11.61 -11.78
CA GLU A 89 -19.62 -11.42 -12.66
C GLU A 89 -20.90 -11.06 -11.89
N GLU A 90 -21.15 -11.66 -10.73
CA GLU A 90 -22.30 -11.32 -9.88
C GLU A 90 -22.17 -9.91 -9.32
N VAL A 91 -20.99 -9.57 -8.80
CA VAL A 91 -20.69 -8.23 -8.26
C VAL A 91 -20.76 -7.17 -9.37
N GLU A 92 -20.17 -7.43 -10.54
CA GLU A 92 -20.26 -6.55 -11.70
C GLU A 92 -21.71 -6.36 -12.16
N THR A 93 -22.50 -7.43 -12.19
CA THR A 93 -23.92 -7.35 -12.56
C THR A 93 -24.65 -6.42 -11.60
N ALA A 94 -24.50 -6.61 -10.29
CA ALA A 94 -25.14 -5.77 -9.29
C ALA A 94 -24.75 -4.28 -9.42
N ILE A 95 -23.45 -3.99 -9.58
CA ILE A 95 -22.95 -2.62 -9.73
C ILE A 95 -23.45 -1.99 -11.04
N ARG A 96 -23.53 -2.73 -12.14
CA ARG A 96 -24.06 -2.22 -13.41
C ARG A 96 -25.53 -1.81 -13.33
N PHE A 97 -26.31 -2.44 -12.46
CA PHE A 97 -27.68 -2.01 -12.19
C PHE A 97 -27.71 -0.70 -11.37
N PHE A 98 -26.75 -0.48 -10.47
CA PHE A 98 -26.72 0.67 -9.57
C PHE A 98 -25.34 1.34 -9.52
N PRO A 99 -24.84 1.96 -10.60
CA PRO A 99 -23.45 2.41 -10.67
C PRO A 99 -23.08 3.47 -9.62
N HIS A 100 -24.05 4.31 -9.25
CA HIS A 100 -23.86 5.39 -8.27
C HIS A 100 -23.53 4.89 -6.86
N VAL A 101 -23.77 3.61 -6.55
CA VAL A 101 -23.40 3.05 -5.24
C VAL A 101 -21.90 3.14 -4.99
N LEU A 102 -21.05 3.12 -6.02
CA LEU A 102 -19.59 3.19 -5.87
C LEU A 102 -19.09 4.56 -5.36
N SER A 103 -19.85 5.62 -5.61
CA SER A 103 -19.54 6.99 -5.17
C SER A 103 -20.43 7.43 -4.00
N ARG A 104 -21.33 6.56 -3.53
CA ARG A 104 -22.20 6.85 -2.40
C ARG A 104 -21.43 6.59 -1.11
N LYS A 105 -21.27 7.63 -0.31
CA LYS A 105 -20.76 7.52 1.06
C LYS A 105 -21.84 6.94 1.95
N GLU A 106 -21.46 6.29 3.04
CA GLU A 106 -22.42 5.88 4.05
C GLU A 106 -23.08 7.13 4.65
N ASP A 107 -24.41 7.21 4.54
CA ASP A 107 -25.20 8.24 5.20
C ASP A 107 -25.18 7.88 6.68
N ASP A 108 -24.19 8.38 7.41
CA ASP A 108 -24.16 8.17 8.84
C ASP A 108 -25.21 9.10 9.46
N ASP A 109 -26.27 8.52 10.02
CA ASP A 109 -27.25 9.26 10.84
C ASP A 109 -26.60 9.82 12.13
N SER A 110 -25.31 9.53 12.36
CA SER A 110 -24.53 10.13 13.44
C SER A 110 -24.29 11.63 13.16
N GLU A 111 -24.45 12.46 14.18
CA GLU A 111 -24.20 13.91 14.09
C GLU A 111 -22.70 14.23 13.87
N ASP A 112 -21.84 13.21 13.81
CA ASP A 112 -20.39 13.30 13.60
C ASP A 112 -20.07 13.03 12.10
N ASP A 113 -20.53 13.96 11.25
CA ASP A 113 -20.52 13.97 9.76
C ASP A 113 -19.18 13.66 9.04
N ASP A 114 -18.07 13.40 9.74
CA ASP A 114 -16.72 13.42 9.17
C ASP A 114 -16.14 12.05 8.77
N GLU A 115 -16.76 10.91 9.12
CA GLU A 115 -16.15 9.57 8.96
C GLU A 115 -16.65 8.73 7.76
N SER A 116 -17.47 9.29 6.87
CA SER A 116 -18.07 8.51 5.79
C SER A 116 -17.06 8.08 4.70
N SER A 117 -16.89 6.77 4.53
CA SER A 117 -15.93 6.18 3.60
C SER A 117 -16.53 5.78 2.23
N TYR A 118 -15.68 5.93 1.21
CA TYR A 118 -15.61 5.09 0.01
C TYR A 118 -16.06 3.63 0.12
N PRO A 119 -17.03 3.07 -0.64
CA PRO A 119 -17.17 1.61 -0.70
C PRO A 119 -15.85 0.90 -1.08
N ILE A 120 -15.06 1.49 -1.98
CA ILE A 120 -13.73 0.95 -2.34
C ILE A 120 -12.71 1.00 -1.19
N GLN A 121 -12.85 1.94 -0.26
CA GLN A 121 -12.05 2.01 0.97
C GLN A 121 -12.49 0.90 1.95
N ASN A 122 -13.80 0.67 2.08
CA ASN A 122 -14.35 -0.37 2.97
C ASN A 122 -13.96 -1.80 2.55
N LEU A 123 -13.58 -2.00 1.28
CA LEU A 123 -13.08 -3.32 0.83
C LEU A 123 -11.67 -3.67 1.34
N SER A 124 -10.86 -2.69 1.76
CA SER A 124 -9.48 -2.97 2.19
C SER A 124 -9.36 -3.29 3.68
N TRP A 125 -10.32 -2.89 4.52
CA TRP A 125 -10.21 -2.99 5.98
C TRP A 125 -11.56 -3.04 6.73
N PHE A 126 -11.53 -3.44 8.01
CA PHE A 126 -12.69 -3.53 8.92
C PHE A 126 -12.64 -2.46 10.03
N LEU A 127 -13.78 -1.84 10.35
CA LEU A 127 -13.96 -0.98 11.53
C LEU A 127 -14.13 -1.82 12.82
N PRO A 128 -13.79 -1.26 14.01
CA PRO A 128 -13.20 0.06 14.24
C PRO A 128 -11.66 0.09 14.13
N ASP A 129 -10.99 -1.05 14.19
CA ASP A 129 -9.53 -1.10 14.22
C ASP A 129 -8.98 -1.11 12.80
N ALA A 130 -8.42 0.02 12.35
CA ALA A 130 -7.79 0.25 11.04
C ALA A 130 -6.72 -0.79 10.63
N PHE A 131 -6.33 -1.68 11.55
CA PHE A 131 -5.38 -2.75 11.34
C PHE A 131 -6.03 -4.01 10.72
N HIS A 132 -7.33 -4.24 10.91
CA HIS A 132 -7.96 -5.45 10.37
C HIS A 132 -8.16 -5.37 8.86
N CYS A 133 -7.36 -6.12 8.10
CA CYS A 133 -7.51 -6.26 6.65
C CYS A 133 -8.70 -7.15 6.27
N ASN A 134 -9.35 -6.85 5.13
CA ASN A 134 -10.42 -7.68 4.56
C ASN A 134 -9.97 -8.41 3.28
N PRO A 135 -9.20 -9.52 3.37
CA PRO A 135 -8.72 -10.26 2.19
C PRO A 135 -9.83 -10.88 1.35
N LYS A 136 -11.03 -11.06 1.92
CA LYS A 136 -12.20 -11.58 1.23
C LYS A 136 -12.78 -10.56 0.25
N ALA A 137 -12.90 -9.30 0.69
CA ALA A 137 -13.43 -8.21 -0.10
C ALA A 137 -12.39 -7.50 -0.99
N ALA A 138 -11.14 -7.38 -0.51
CA ALA A 138 -10.07 -6.67 -1.22
C ALA A 138 -9.82 -7.21 -2.63
N TYR A 139 -10.09 -8.50 -2.85
CA TYR A 139 -10.02 -9.14 -4.17
C TYR A 139 -10.84 -8.41 -5.25
N PHE A 140 -11.95 -7.76 -4.86
CA PHE A 140 -12.84 -7.04 -5.76
C PHE A 140 -12.43 -5.57 -6.03
N ILE A 141 -11.41 -5.04 -5.33
CA ILE A 141 -10.95 -3.65 -5.54
C ILE A 141 -10.61 -3.35 -7.01
N PRO A 142 -9.86 -4.21 -7.76
CA PRO A 142 -9.59 -3.96 -9.17
C PRO A 142 -10.86 -3.92 -10.03
N LEU A 143 -11.87 -4.72 -9.70
CA LEU A 143 -13.17 -4.72 -10.39
C LEU A 143 -13.89 -3.40 -10.15
N LEU A 144 -14.02 -2.98 -8.90
CA LEU A 144 -14.69 -1.72 -8.55
C LEU A 144 -13.98 -0.52 -9.17
N ALA A 145 -12.65 -0.48 -9.12
CA ALA A 145 -11.88 0.60 -9.75
C ALA A 145 -12.11 0.66 -11.26
N ARG A 146 -12.14 -0.49 -11.95
CA ARG A 146 -12.45 -0.56 -13.39
C ARG A 146 -13.84 0.00 -13.68
N LEU A 147 -14.85 -0.42 -12.92
CA LEU A 147 -16.24 0.01 -13.12
C LEU A 147 -16.41 1.51 -12.81
N ALA A 148 -15.78 2.01 -11.75
CA ALA A 148 -15.81 3.42 -11.40
C ALA A 148 -15.19 4.32 -12.49
N ILE A 149 -14.14 3.84 -13.18
CA ILE A 149 -13.58 4.52 -14.37
C ILE A 149 -14.55 4.46 -15.54
N GLU A 150 -15.12 3.28 -15.81
CA GLU A 150 -16.08 3.07 -16.90
C GLU A 150 -17.28 4.03 -16.79
N PHE A 151 -17.77 4.25 -15.56
CA PHE A 151 -18.89 5.14 -15.28
C PHE A 151 -18.50 6.61 -15.07
N GLY A 152 -17.21 6.94 -15.04
CA GLY A 152 -16.73 8.31 -14.84
C GLY A 152 -17.14 8.91 -13.49
N LEU A 153 -17.16 8.11 -12.42
CA LEU A 153 -17.69 8.52 -11.11
C LEU A 153 -16.75 9.41 -10.30
N PHE A 154 -15.46 9.40 -10.65
CA PHE A 154 -14.43 10.15 -9.94
C PHE A 154 -13.56 10.94 -10.92
N GLU A 155 -13.02 12.06 -10.44
CA GLU A 155 -12.02 12.82 -11.20
C GLU A 155 -10.74 11.99 -11.40
N GLU A 156 -10.03 12.24 -12.51
CA GLU A 156 -8.87 11.43 -12.93
C GLU A 156 -7.79 11.34 -11.84
N GLN A 157 -7.55 12.42 -11.10
CA GLN A 157 -6.55 12.42 -10.03
C GLN A 157 -6.89 11.50 -8.85
N HIS A 158 -8.17 11.18 -8.63
CA HIS A 158 -8.58 10.26 -7.56
C HIS A 158 -8.43 8.79 -7.97
N ARG A 159 -8.14 8.52 -9.26
CA ARG A 159 -7.97 7.18 -9.85
C ARG A 159 -9.02 6.18 -9.36
N ALA A 160 -10.27 6.45 -9.71
CA ALA A 160 -11.41 5.60 -9.35
C ALA A 160 -11.70 5.52 -7.84
N GLY A 161 -11.29 6.55 -7.09
CA GLY A 161 -11.44 6.61 -5.63
C GLY A 161 -10.27 6.00 -4.85
N LEU A 162 -9.31 5.36 -5.52
CA LEU A 162 -8.16 4.71 -4.85
C LEU A 162 -7.27 5.68 -4.07
N LEU A 163 -7.19 6.94 -4.50
CA LEU A 163 -6.35 7.98 -3.85
C LEU A 163 -7.14 8.95 -2.99
N ILE A 164 -8.42 8.66 -2.73
CA ILE A 164 -9.15 9.45 -1.77
C ILE A 164 -8.63 9.07 -0.39
N GLU A 165 -8.11 10.09 0.29
CA GLU A 165 -7.67 9.98 1.67
C GLU A 165 -8.88 9.99 2.59
N ASP A 166 -8.83 9.15 3.62
CA ASP A 166 -9.79 9.17 4.72
C ASP A 166 -9.42 10.22 5.78
N MET A 167 -10.09 10.17 6.94
CA MET A 167 -9.82 11.04 8.08
C MET A 167 -8.38 10.96 8.61
N ASN A 168 -7.69 9.84 8.41
CA ASN A 168 -6.32 9.61 8.85
C ASN A 168 -5.29 10.03 7.80
N GLY A 169 -5.74 10.49 6.62
CA GLY A 169 -4.86 10.78 5.49
C GLY A 169 -4.46 9.52 4.72
N ASN A 170 -5.07 8.37 4.99
CA ASN A 170 -4.74 7.11 4.35
C ASN A 170 -5.67 6.86 3.15
N ASN A 171 -5.11 6.32 2.08
CA ASN A 171 -5.87 5.89 0.91
C ASN A 171 -5.83 4.37 0.71
N VAL A 172 -6.56 3.87 -0.30
CA VAL A 172 -6.69 2.43 -0.55
C VAL A 172 -5.35 1.76 -0.85
N LEU A 173 -4.42 2.47 -1.50
CA LEU A 173 -3.09 1.91 -1.78
C LEU A 173 -2.30 1.68 -0.49
N GLN A 174 -2.36 2.64 0.45
CA GLN A 174 -1.74 2.52 1.76
C GLN A 174 -2.36 1.38 2.60
N TYR A 175 -3.69 1.23 2.57
CA TYR A 175 -4.35 0.08 3.20
C TYR A 175 -3.91 -1.25 2.58
N LEU A 176 -3.80 -1.29 1.25
CA LEU A 176 -3.29 -2.46 0.55
C LEU A 176 -1.82 -2.78 0.85
N THR A 177 -1.05 -1.85 1.43
CA THR A 177 0.36 -2.08 1.77
C THR A 177 0.58 -2.36 3.24
N TYR A 178 -0.08 -1.63 4.14
CA TYR A 178 0.22 -1.67 5.57
C TYR A 178 -0.72 -2.57 6.37
N SER A 179 -1.96 -2.77 5.91
CA SER A 179 -2.95 -3.50 6.73
C SER A 179 -2.46 -4.91 7.06
N SER A 180 -2.53 -5.26 8.34
CA SER A 180 -2.04 -6.50 8.92
C SER A 180 -2.92 -6.89 10.11
N ASN A 181 -3.29 -8.16 10.21
CA ASN A 181 -4.09 -8.63 11.34
C ASN A 181 -3.17 -9.07 12.50
N HIS A 182 -2.74 -8.13 13.34
CA HIS A 182 -1.80 -8.40 14.45
C HIS A 182 -2.17 -9.59 15.34
N PHE A 183 -3.45 -9.89 15.48
CA PHE A 183 -3.96 -10.98 16.31
C PHE A 183 -4.03 -12.32 15.60
N ALA A 184 -3.79 -12.34 14.28
CA ALA A 184 -3.84 -13.55 13.50
C ALA A 184 -2.50 -14.28 13.48
N ASP A 185 -2.56 -15.59 13.21
CA ASP A 185 -1.38 -16.40 13.06
C ASP A 185 -0.59 -16.07 11.78
N THR A 186 0.62 -16.63 11.70
CA THR A 186 1.52 -16.45 10.55
C THR A 186 0.92 -16.96 9.24
N GLU A 187 0.04 -17.97 9.28
CA GLU A 187 -0.60 -18.51 8.07
C GLU A 187 -1.61 -17.50 7.49
N HIS A 188 -2.45 -16.91 8.34
CA HIS A 188 -3.37 -15.86 7.96
C HIS A 188 -2.64 -14.65 7.37
N GLN A 189 -1.54 -14.21 8.01
CA GLN A 189 -0.73 -13.10 7.49
C GLN A 189 -0.17 -13.39 6.09
N GLN A 190 0.29 -14.61 5.83
CA GLN A 190 0.75 -15.00 4.49
C GLN A 190 -0.38 -15.01 3.46
N ILE A 191 -1.61 -15.38 3.84
CA ILE A 191 -2.78 -15.34 2.96
C ILE A 191 -3.12 -13.89 2.61
N VAL A 192 -3.13 -13.00 3.60
CA VAL A 192 -3.39 -11.57 3.42
C VAL A 192 -2.33 -10.96 2.49
N ASP A 193 -1.05 -11.18 2.78
CA ASP A 193 0.06 -10.63 2.01
C ASP A 193 0.01 -11.08 0.54
N ARG A 194 -0.30 -12.36 0.27
CA ARG A 194 -0.49 -12.87 -1.09
C ARG A 194 -1.71 -12.25 -1.77
N CYS A 195 -2.84 -12.16 -1.07
CA CYS A 195 -4.07 -11.61 -1.63
C CYS A 195 -3.86 -10.14 -2.05
N PHE A 196 -3.34 -9.32 -1.14
CA PHE A 196 -3.14 -7.90 -1.38
C PHE A 196 -2.02 -7.66 -2.41
N LEU A 197 -0.97 -8.49 -2.45
CA LEU A 197 0.02 -8.47 -3.53
C LEU A 197 -0.61 -8.69 -4.91
N GLU A 198 -1.51 -9.65 -5.05
CA GLU A 198 -2.19 -9.90 -6.33
C GLU A 198 -3.10 -8.73 -6.72
N VAL A 199 -3.75 -8.09 -5.75
CA VAL A 199 -4.51 -6.84 -5.97
C VAL A 199 -3.58 -5.73 -6.48
N LEU A 200 -2.46 -5.46 -5.81
CA LEU A 200 -1.47 -4.46 -6.23
C LEU A 200 -0.93 -4.73 -7.65
N LYS A 201 -0.64 -6.00 -7.98
CA LYS A 201 -0.22 -6.40 -9.34
C LYS A 201 -1.32 -6.13 -10.38
N ARG A 202 -2.59 -6.41 -10.06
CA ARG A 202 -3.73 -6.11 -10.95
C ARG A 202 -3.87 -4.60 -11.15
N LEU A 203 -3.82 -3.80 -10.08
CA LEU A 203 -3.88 -2.34 -10.15
C LEU A 203 -2.73 -1.75 -10.97
N ARG A 204 -1.51 -2.29 -10.85
CA ARG A 204 -0.37 -1.91 -11.71
C ARG A 204 -0.62 -2.24 -13.17
N LYS A 205 -1.09 -3.45 -13.49
CA LYS A 205 -1.40 -3.86 -14.87
C LYS A 205 -2.48 -2.97 -15.50
N MET A 206 -3.38 -2.43 -14.69
CA MET A 206 -4.41 -1.48 -15.10
C MET A 206 -3.91 -0.02 -15.20
N GLY A 207 -2.67 0.26 -14.82
CA GLY A 207 -2.11 1.62 -14.78
C GLY A 207 -2.63 2.49 -13.63
N LEU A 208 -3.28 1.88 -12.64
CA LEU A 208 -3.86 2.57 -11.48
C LEU A 208 -2.90 2.69 -10.30
N LEU A 209 -2.00 1.71 -10.14
CA LEU A 209 -0.82 1.85 -9.30
C LEU A 209 0.36 2.23 -10.20
N LYS A 210 1.04 3.32 -9.85
CA LYS A 210 2.18 3.89 -10.57
C LYS A 210 3.42 3.88 -9.68
N LYS A 211 4.58 4.05 -10.31
CA LYS A 211 5.86 4.02 -9.59
C LYS A 211 5.96 5.20 -8.62
N GLU A 212 5.49 6.36 -9.05
CA GLU A 212 5.52 7.61 -8.29
C GLU A 212 4.72 7.53 -7.00
N ASP A 213 3.68 6.69 -6.98
CA ASP A 213 2.83 6.48 -5.80
C ASP A 213 3.59 5.88 -4.62
N ILE A 214 4.62 5.08 -4.92
CA ILE A 214 5.42 4.40 -3.90
C ILE A 214 6.09 5.43 -2.99
N GLN A 215 6.61 6.50 -3.59
CA GLN A 215 7.22 7.62 -2.85
C GLN A 215 6.14 8.57 -2.32
N GLN A 216 5.21 8.99 -3.19
CA GLN A 216 4.22 10.02 -2.87
C GLN A 216 3.32 9.66 -1.68
N TYR A 217 2.97 8.38 -1.56
CA TYR A 217 2.11 7.87 -0.49
C TYR A 217 2.88 7.00 0.50
N ASP A 218 4.22 7.08 0.45
CA ASP A 218 5.13 6.40 1.38
C ASP A 218 4.87 4.89 1.49
N LEU A 219 4.54 4.21 0.39
CA LEU A 219 4.03 2.82 0.39
C LEU A 219 5.01 1.76 0.94
N LEU A 220 6.24 2.16 1.27
CA LEU A 220 7.24 1.33 1.95
C LEU A 220 7.33 1.58 3.46
N HIS A 221 6.65 2.60 3.96
CA HIS A 221 6.56 2.89 5.38
C HIS A 221 5.89 1.73 6.08
N PHE A 222 6.44 1.29 7.21
CA PHE A 222 5.97 0.13 7.97
C PHE A 222 6.04 -1.18 7.19
N PRO A 223 7.09 -1.99 7.35
CA PRO A 223 6.98 -3.43 7.26
C PRO A 223 6.71 -3.94 8.68
N GLU A 224 5.46 -4.08 9.08
CA GLU A 224 5.13 -4.91 10.23
C GLU A 224 5.28 -6.39 9.84
N SER A 225 5.55 -7.21 10.84
CA SER A 225 5.73 -8.64 10.68
C SER A 225 4.51 -9.28 10.00
N GLY A 226 4.60 -9.57 8.70
CA GLY A 226 3.52 -10.24 7.97
C GLY A 226 3.50 -10.01 6.47
N TYR A 227 4.09 -8.93 5.96
CA TYR A 227 3.91 -8.55 4.56
C TYR A 227 5.17 -8.32 3.72
N TYR A 228 6.08 -9.25 3.91
CA TYR A 228 7.34 -9.34 3.18
C TYR A 228 7.15 -9.35 1.65
N LEU A 229 6.11 -9.98 1.12
CA LEU A 229 5.94 -10.09 -0.33
C LEU A 229 5.51 -8.76 -0.96
N ARG A 230 4.57 -8.03 -0.33
CA ARG A 230 4.18 -6.68 -0.76
C ARG A 230 5.37 -5.72 -0.69
N PHE A 231 6.08 -5.68 0.43
CA PHE A 231 7.27 -4.85 0.60
C PHE A 231 8.32 -5.12 -0.49
N ASN A 232 8.72 -6.39 -0.65
CA ASN A 232 9.72 -6.75 -1.67
C ASN A 232 9.25 -6.41 -3.08
N TYR A 233 7.96 -6.61 -3.40
CA TYR A 233 7.42 -6.26 -4.71
C TYR A 233 7.53 -4.76 -5.02
N LEU A 234 7.26 -3.90 -4.04
CA LEU A 234 7.33 -2.45 -4.20
C LEU A 234 8.78 -1.97 -4.24
N VAL A 235 9.66 -2.50 -3.38
CA VAL A 235 11.10 -2.20 -3.43
C VAL A 235 11.73 -2.63 -4.75
N ASP A 236 11.43 -3.84 -5.23
CA ASP A 236 11.93 -4.34 -6.50
C ASP A 236 11.45 -3.46 -7.68
N TRP A 237 10.33 -2.74 -7.52
CA TRP A 237 9.82 -1.81 -8.51
C TRP A 237 10.42 -0.41 -8.38
N ASP A 238 10.55 0.12 -7.17
CA ASP A 238 11.23 1.38 -6.90
C ASP A 238 12.10 1.33 -5.64
N PRO A 239 13.38 0.95 -5.77
CA PRO A 239 14.26 0.90 -4.61
C PRO A 239 14.59 2.29 -4.08
N THR A 240 14.46 3.35 -4.90
CA THR A 240 14.80 4.72 -4.46
C THR A 240 13.89 5.24 -3.36
N ALA A 241 12.70 4.65 -3.19
CA ALA A 241 11.80 4.92 -2.08
C ALA A 241 12.38 4.50 -0.71
N LEU A 242 13.42 3.65 -0.66
CA LEU A 242 14.13 3.33 0.59
C LEU A 242 15.00 4.49 1.11
N LEU A 243 15.35 5.44 0.24
CA LEU A 243 16.30 6.53 0.53
C LEU A 243 15.61 7.85 0.93
N ARG A 244 14.27 7.88 0.95
CA ARG A 244 13.48 9.09 1.15
C ARG A 244 12.30 8.79 2.05
N GLY A 245 12.01 9.72 2.97
CA GLY A 245 10.75 9.78 3.69
C GLY A 245 9.99 10.99 3.17
N GLU A 246 8.87 10.77 2.47
CA GLU A 246 8.00 11.87 2.03
C GLU A 246 6.93 12.23 3.06
N ASN A 247 6.83 11.48 4.17
CA ASN A 247 5.96 11.85 5.29
C ASN A 247 6.40 13.16 5.95
N SER A 248 5.50 13.78 6.70
CA SER A 248 5.72 15.06 7.38
C SER A 248 6.93 15.07 8.32
N ASN A 249 7.39 13.90 8.74
CA ASN A 249 8.46 13.74 9.72
C ASN A 249 9.81 13.46 9.03
N GLY A 250 9.84 13.18 7.72
CA GLY A 250 11.06 12.77 7.03
C GLY A 250 11.52 11.36 7.38
N ASN A 251 10.65 10.54 7.98
CA ASN A 251 11.00 9.19 8.39
C ASN A 251 11.23 8.31 7.17
N LEU A 252 12.44 7.80 7.01
CA LEU A 252 12.75 6.68 6.12
C LEU A 252 11.97 5.41 6.48
N PRO A 253 11.72 4.50 5.51
CA PRO A 253 11.19 3.16 5.77
C PRO A 253 11.97 2.34 6.81
N LEU A 254 13.25 2.67 7.04
CA LEU A 254 14.09 2.00 8.02
C LEU A 254 13.88 2.51 9.46
N HIS A 255 13.26 3.68 9.67
CA HIS A 255 12.98 4.16 11.02
C HIS A 255 12.05 3.16 11.71
N PRO A 256 12.47 2.57 12.84
CA PRO A 256 11.61 1.68 13.58
C PRO A 256 10.49 2.52 14.20
N TYR A 257 9.28 1.99 14.16
CA TYR A 257 8.16 2.65 14.78
C TYR A 257 8.25 2.50 16.31
N ALA A 258 8.19 3.63 17.01
CA ALA A 258 8.07 3.61 18.46
C ALA A 258 6.61 3.36 18.85
N PRO A 259 6.33 2.49 19.83
CA PRO A 259 5.01 2.36 20.42
C PRO A 259 4.44 3.74 20.73
N ARG A 260 3.21 4.01 20.30
CA ARG A 260 2.40 4.98 21.06
C ARG A 260 2.25 4.39 22.45
N GLU A 261 2.47 5.18 23.50
CA GLU A 261 2.46 4.73 24.92
C GLU A 261 1.19 3.95 25.32
N GLU A 262 0.13 4.03 24.52
CA GLU A 262 -1.17 3.41 24.72
C GLU A 262 -1.35 2.07 23.97
N SER A 263 -0.48 1.72 23.02
CA SER A 263 -0.55 0.43 22.29
C SER A 263 0.16 -0.67 23.08
N SER A 264 -0.57 -1.75 23.36
CA SER A 264 -0.04 -2.96 24.01
C SER A 264 0.52 -3.98 23.02
N ILE A 265 0.58 -3.64 21.72
CA ILE A 265 1.08 -4.50 20.67
C ILE A 265 2.60 -4.29 20.55
N PRO A 266 3.43 -5.35 20.56
CA PRO A 266 4.88 -5.19 20.45
C PRO A 266 5.25 -4.68 19.05
N ASP A 267 5.65 -3.40 18.99
CA ASP A 267 6.09 -2.69 17.79
C ASP A 267 7.39 -3.23 17.20
N SER A 268 7.58 -2.90 15.91
CA SER A 268 8.75 -3.10 15.04
C SER A 268 9.67 -4.22 15.51
N THR A 269 9.60 -5.37 14.85
CA THR A 269 10.49 -6.47 15.20
C THR A 269 11.92 -6.19 14.71
N ILE A 270 12.90 -6.87 15.31
CA ILE A 270 14.29 -6.80 14.82
C ILE A 270 14.39 -7.38 13.40
N GLU A 271 13.46 -8.28 13.05
CA GLU A 271 13.28 -8.85 11.72
C GLU A 271 12.83 -7.80 10.70
N ASP A 272 11.92 -6.89 11.07
CA ASP A 272 11.43 -5.81 10.20
C ASP A 272 12.56 -4.82 9.86
N PHE A 273 13.29 -4.37 10.89
CA PHE A 273 14.49 -3.56 10.70
C PHE A 273 15.53 -4.28 9.83
N GLN A 274 15.75 -5.57 10.07
CA GLN A 274 16.66 -6.38 9.27
C GLN A 274 16.20 -6.49 7.81
N LEU A 275 14.90 -6.66 7.55
CA LEU A 275 14.33 -6.76 6.21
C LEU A 275 14.62 -5.49 5.40
N VAL A 276 14.26 -4.33 5.95
CA VAL A 276 14.43 -3.04 5.28
C VAL A 276 15.92 -2.74 5.07
N TYR A 277 16.75 -2.98 6.09
CA TYR A 277 18.18 -2.75 5.97
C TYR A 277 18.82 -3.68 4.92
N LYS A 278 18.42 -4.96 4.88
CA LYS A 278 18.84 -5.90 3.83
C LYS A 278 18.45 -5.43 2.44
N ALA A 279 17.24 -4.91 2.27
CA ALA A 279 16.79 -4.34 1.01
C ALA A 279 17.63 -3.12 0.61
N GLY A 280 17.92 -2.22 1.55
CA GLY A 280 18.80 -1.07 1.35
C GLY A 280 20.19 -1.47 0.86
N ILE A 281 20.85 -2.42 1.53
CA ILE A 281 22.18 -2.90 1.12
C ILE A 281 22.14 -3.68 -0.20
N ARG A 282 21.07 -4.44 -0.47
CA ARG A 282 20.91 -5.18 -1.73
C ARG A 282 20.86 -4.26 -2.94
N TYR A 283 20.08 -3.18 -2.85
CA TYR A 283 19.87 -2.25 -3.96
C TYR A 283 20.89 -1.12 -4.02
N PHE A 284 21.46 -0.74 -2.88
CA PHE A 284 22.45 0.31 -2.74
C PHE A 284 23.66 -0.19 -1.96
N PRO A 285 24.46 -1.12 -2.54
CA PRO A 285 25.59 -1.72 -1.85
C PRO A 285 26.75 -0.74 -1.57
N GLU A 286 26.64 0.52 -1.93
CA GLU A 286 27.71 1.50 -1.73
C GLU A 286 27.36 2.47 -0.59
N LYS A 287 27.68 3.76 -0.76
CA LYS A 287 27.47 4.79 0.25
C LYS A 287 26.02 4.78 0.73
N GLU A 288 25.08 4.82 -0.21
CA GLU A 288 23.70 5.15 0.04
C GLU A 288 23.07 4.13 0.98
N GLY A 289 23.23 2.82 0.73
CA GLY A 289 22.62 1.77 1.55
C GLY A 289 23.21 1.66 2.95
N ILE A 290 24.47 2.04 3.18
CA ILE A 290 25.03 2.10 4.54
C ILE A 290 24.58 3.40 5.22
N CYS A 291 24.55 4.51 4.48
CA CYS A 291 24.20 5.82 5.01
C CYS A 291 22.74 5.94 5.42
N ILE A 292 21.83 5.10 4.89
CA ILE A 292 20.42 5.11 5.35
C ILE A 292 20.29 4.92 6.86
N LEU A 293 21.22 4.21 7.51
CA LEU A 293 21.23 4.02 8.97
C LEU A 293 21.39 5.33 9.73
N PHE A 294 22.05 6.31 9.12
CA PHE A 294 22.51 7.54 9.76
C PHE A 294 21.91 8.78 9.12
N GLN A 295 20.99 8.61 8.16
CA GLN A 295 20.26 9.72 7.57
C GLN A 295 19.25 10.24 8.58
N LYS A 296 19.29 11.54 8.81
CA LYS A 296 18.43 12.26 9.74
C LYS A 296 17.04 12.44 9.16
N ASP A 297 16.04 12.26 10.01
CA ASP A 297 14.69 12.75 9.77
C ASP A 297 14.60 14.28 10.03
N ASN A 298 13.38 14.82 10.05
CA ASN A 298 13.16 16.25 10.29
C ASN A 298 13.46 16.68 11.74
N ASP A 299 13.46 15.74 12.69
CA ASP A 299 13.78 15.97 14.10
C ASP A 299 15.27 15.74 14.42
N GLY A 300 16.03 15.23 13.45
CA GLY A 300 17.45 14.93 13.57
C GLY A 300 17.74 13.53 14.12
N ASP A 301 16.71 12.71 14.34
CA ASP A 301 16.84 11.31 14.72
C ASP A 301 17.22 10.47 13.48
N THR A 302 17.77 9.28 13.73
CA THR A 302 18.25 8.40 12.64
C THR A 302 17.72 6.99 12.85
N PRO A 303 17.56 6.18 11.78
CA PRO A 303 17.07 4.82 11.93
C PRO A 303 17.91 3.98 12.89
N PHE A 304 19.24 4.18 12.89
CA PHE A 304 20.14 3.48 13.80
C PHE A 304 19.95 3.90 15.26
N SER A 305 19.81 5.22 15.52
CA SER A 305 19.58 5.74 16.87
C SER A 305 18.28 5.18 17.44
N ASP A 306 17.20 5.26 16.67
CA ASP A 306 15.89 4.80 17.12
C ASP A 306 15.85 3.28 17.28
N ALA A 307 16.48 2.53 16.38
CA ALA A 307 16.60 1.08 16.53
C ALA A 307 17.42 0.71 17.76
N CYS A 308 18.46 1.49 18.10
CA CYS A 308 19.21 1.26 19.34
C CYS A 308 18.37 1.55 20.60
N LYS A 309 17.55 2.62 20.58
CA LYS A 309 16.64 2.98 21.68
C LYS A 309 15.57 1.90 21.88
N LEU A 310 14.95 1.43 20.79
CA LEU A 310 13.81 0.52 20.82
C LEU A 310 14.24 -0.95 20.99
N LEU A 311 15.18 -1.43 20.19
CA LEU A 311 15.54 -2.86 20.09
C LEU A 311 16.75 -3.23 20.93
N GLY A 312 17.49 -2.22 21.40
CA GLY A 312 18.74 -2.36 22.12
C GLY A 312 19.95 -2.38 21.19
N ARG A 313 20.93 -1.52 21.49
CA ARG A 313 22.15 -1.32 20.69
C ARG A 313 22.86 -2.59 20.25
N ASP A 314 23.03 -3.56 21.15
CA ASP A 314 23.76 -4.80 20.83
C ASP A 314 23.03 -5.65 19.79
N LYS A 315 21.69 -5.69 19.83
CA LYS A 315 20.89 -6.42 18.84
C LYS A 315 20.91 -5.72 17.50
N THR A 316 20.72 -4.40 17.49
CA THR A 316 20.77 -3.56 16.29
C THR A 316 22.12 -3.68 15.60
N MET A 317 23.21 -3.52 16.35
CA MET A 317 24.58 -3.64 15.83
C MET A 317 24.84 -5.05 15.27
N LYS A 318 24.35 -6.10 15.92
CA LYS A 318 24.48 -7.48 15.42
C LYS A 318 23.77 -7.67 14.07
N VAL A 319 22.60 -7.07 13.86
CA VAL A 319 21.89 -7.10 12.57
C VAL A 319 22.66 -6.33 11.50
N VAL A 320 23.13 -5.13 11.84
CA VAL A 320 23.91 -4.28 10.92
C VAL A 320 25.17 -5.01 10.46
N GLU A 321 25.97 -5.50 11.40
CA GLU A 321 27.22 -6.22 11.12
C GLU A 321 27.00 -7.50 10.32
N ARG A 322 25.99 -8.30 10.69
CA ARG A 322 25.64 -9.52 9.94
C ARG A 322 25.25 -9.18 8.50
N THR A 323 24.40 -8.18 8.31
CA THR A 323 23.92 -7.79 6.97
C THR A 323 25.07 -7.30 6.10
N LEU A 324 25.99 -6.51 6.66
CA LEU A 324 27.18 -6.06 5.92
C LEU A 324 28.13 -7.24 5.60
N ALA A 325 28.29 -8.20 6.52
CA ALA A 325 29.12 -9.39 6.29
C ALA A 325 28.52 -10.32 5.22
N GLU A 326 27.19 -10.52 5.22
CA GLU A 326 26.48 -11.33 4.21
C GLU A 326 26.59 -10.74 2.81
N ASN A 327 26.83 -9.43 2.70
CA ASN A 327 26.97 -8.75 1.41
C ASN A 327 28.45 -8.49 1.03
N SER A 328 29.42 -8.79 1.91
CA SER A 328 30.84 -8.37 1.87
C SER A 328 31.70 -8.73 0.65
N ASP A 329 31.15 -9.34 -0.40
CA ASP A 329 31.86 -9.56 -1.66
C ASP A 329 32.29 -8.23 -2.34
N ASN A 330 31.65 -7.12 -2.00
CA ASN A 330 32.12 -5.78 -2.35
C ASN A 330 33.00 -5.17 -1.24
N LYS A 331 34.07 -4.44 -1.58
CA LYS A 331 34.80 -3.63 -0.60
C LYS A 331 33.98 -2.37 -0.27
N TYR A 332 33.00 -2.52 0.63
CA TYR A 332 31.96 -1.55 0.97
C TYR A 332 32.45 -0.18 1.46
N VAL A 333 33.69 -0.07 1.94
CA VAL A 333 34.16 1.17 2.57
C VAL A 333 35.37 1.72 1.83
N THR A 334 35.11 2.65 0.93
CA THR A 334 36.14 3.46 0.28
C THR A 334 36.29 4.78 1.03
N SER A 335 37.44 5.43 0.87
CA SER A 335 37.67 6.81 1.29
C SER A 335 36.57 7.76 0.80
N ASN A 336 36.01 7.48 -0.38
CA ASN A 336 34.91 8.25 -0.96
C ASN A 336 33.63 8.17 -0.14
N VAL A 337 33.27 7.01 0.43
CA VAL A 337 32.06 6.87 1.27
C VAL A 337 32.15 7.77 2.50
N LEU A 338 33.31 7.79 3.16
CA LEU A 338 33.54 8.65 4.33
C LEU A 338 33.46 10.14 3.95
N LEU A 339 34.08 10.55 2.84
CA LEU A 339 34.03 11.94 2.37
C LEU A 339 32.61 12.36 2.01
N LEU A 340 31.90 11.52 1.27
CA LEU A 340 30.52 11.79 0.86
C LEU A 340 29.57 11.83 2.05
N ALA A 341 29.80 11.02 3.09
CA ALA A 341 29.03 11.11 4.34
C ALA A 341 29.37 12.38 5.14
N ALA A 342 30.62 12.84 5.09
CA ALA A 342 31.08 14.02 5.82
C ALA A 342 30.60 15.36 5.23
N ILE A 343 30.28 15.42 3.94
CA ILE A 343 29.74 16.62 3.27
C ILE A 343 28.21 16.66 3.22
N ASP A 344 27.55 15.57 3.63
CA ASP A 344 26.12 15.41 3.53
C ASP A 344 25.48 15.81 4.86
N ASP A 345 24.90 17.01 4.90
CA ASP A 345 24.30 17.57 6.11
C ASP A 345 23.16 16.72 6.66
N ASN A 346 22.60 15.81 5.88
CA ASN A 346 21.56 14.88 6.33
C ASN A 346 22.14 13.66 7.06
N ILE A 347 23.45 13.41 7.00
CA ILE A 347 24.07 12.29 7.70
C ILE A 347 24.51 12.70 9.10
N HIS A 348 24.08 11.95 10.11
CA HIS A 348 24.49 12.15 11.50
C HIS A 348 25.97 11.78 11.71
N LEU A 349 26.63 12.46 12.67
CA LEU A 349 28.05 12.28 12.97
C LEU A 349 28.40 10.82 13.38
N ASP A 350 27.44 10.10 13.95
CA ASP A 350 27.60 8.68 14.30
C ASP A 350 27.91 7.81 13.08
N GLY A 351 27.45 8.19 11.88
CA GLY A 351 27.81 7.50 10.65
C GLY A 351 29.30 7.60 10.34
N LEU A 352 29.90 8.79 10.52
CA LEU A 352 31.33 8.98 10.32
C LEU A 352 32.15 8.16 11.34
N TYR A 353 31.73 8.18 12.60
CA TYR A 353 32.37 7.34 13.64
C TYR A 353 32.23 5.85 13.34
N PHE A 354 31.09 5.42 12.81
CA PHE A 354 30.86 4.03 12.40
C PHE A 354 31.84 3.60 11.31
N PHE A 355 32.02 4.41 10.26
CA PHE A 355 32.98 4.12 9.19
C PHE A 355 34.43 4.06 9.70
N ILE A 356 34.87 5.03 10.50
CA ILE A 356 36.24 5.09 11.05
C ILE A 356 36.51 3.88 11.97
N ARG A 357 35.53 3.45 12.77
CA ARG A 357 35.70 2.29 13.65
C ARG A 357 35.81 0.97 12.89
N ARG A 358 35.13 0.85 11.74
CA ARG A 358 35.20 -0.36 10.90
C ARG A 358 36.51 -0.48 10.16
N GLU A 359 37.04 0.63 9.64
CA GLU A 359 38.35 0.68 8.98
C GLU A 359 39.18 1.85 9.52
N PRO A 360 39.93 1.67 10.62
CA PRO A 360 40.72 2.74 11.23
C PRO A 360 41.78 3.32 10.28
N ASP A 361 42.23 2.53 9.30
CA ASP A 361 43.21 2.96 8.30
C ASP A 361 42.62 3.90 7.23
N LEU A 362 41.29 4.11 7.18
CA LEU A 362 40.66 5.00 6.18
C LEU A 362 41.21 6.42 6.23
N LEU A 363 41.44 6.95 7.43
CA LEU A 363 42.01 8.29 7.59
C LEU A 363 43.45 8.36 7.07
N LEU A 364 44.25 7.32 7.31
CA LEU A 364 45.61 7.24 6.77
C LEU A 364 45.61 7.11 5.24
N LYS A 365 44.67 6.34 4.68
CA LYS A 365 44.47 6.23 3.22
C LYS A 365 44.11 7.58 2.60
N LEU A 366 43.20 8.33 3.22
CA LEU A 366 42.81 9.68 2.78
C LEU A 366 43.99 10.65 2.78
N LEU A 367 44.75 10.69 3.87
CA LEU A 367 45.95 11.53 3.98
C LEU A 367 47.05 11.13 2.96
N SER A 368 47.12 9.84 2.61
CA SER A 368 48.08 9.35 1.63
C SER A 368 47.70 9.70 0.18
N MET A 369 46.41 9.82 -0.14
CA MET A 369 45.94 10.20 -1.48
C MET A 369 46.39 11.62 -1.87
N GLU A 370 46.43 12.56 -0.91
CA GLU A 370 46.89 13.94 -1.16
C GLU A 370 48.39 14.02 -1.54
N SER A 371 49.18 13.03 -1.13
CA SER A 371 50.64 13.05 -1.34
C SER A 371 51.07 12.60 -2.74
N THR A 372 50.21 11.87 -3.46
CA THR A 372 50.53 11.32 -4.79
C THR A 372 50.32 12.31 -5.94
N ASP A 373 49.38 13.25 -5.83
CA ASP A 373 49.07 14.20 -6.91
C ASP A 373 50.12 15.32 -7.07
N ASN A 374 50.93 15.58 -6.04
CA ASN A 374 51.94 16.65 -6.07
C ASN A 374 53.29 16.22 -6.66
N LYS A 375 53.50 14.94 -6.99
CA LYS A 375 54.81 14.45 -7.50
C LYS A 375 54.94 14.38 -9.03
N ASN A 376 53.87 14.63 -9.80
CA ASN A 376 53.89 14.52 -11.27
C ASN A 376 53.92 15.87 -12.01
N LYS A 377 54.28 16.99 -11.37
CA LYS A 377 54.33 18.32 -12.03
C LYS A 377 55.72 18.92 -12.26
N ASN A 378 56.78 18.19 -11.92
CA ASN A 378 58.16 18.63 -12.20
C ASN A 378 58.86 17.54 -13.00
N ASP A 379 58.74 17.59 -14.33
CA ASP A 379 59.76 17.18 -15.31
C ASP A 379 59.11 17.17 -16.70
N ASP A 380 59.06 18.33 -17.34
CA ASP A 380 59.46 18.51 -18.75
C ASP A 380 59.20 19.95 -19.19
N ASP A 381 60.20 20.80 -18.99
CA ASP A 381 60.43 21.94 -19.86
C ASP A 381 60.77 21.42 -21.26
N ASN A 382 59.76 21.21 -22.10
CA ASN A 382 59.96 21.26 -23.54
C ASN A 382 58.74 21.87 -24.26
N PRO A 383 58.82 23.13 -24.73
CA PRO A 383 57.70 23.80 -25.38
C PRO A 383 57.66 23.37 -26.85
N THR A 384 56.86 22.36 -27.17
CA THR A 384 56.44 22.15 -28.56
C THR A 384 54.94 22.39 -28.68
N PHE A 385 54.63 23.61 -29.11
CA PHE A 385 53.35 24.03 -29.66
C PHE A 385 52.83 22.95 -30.62
N ASN A 386 51.72 22.29 -30.28
CA ASN A 386 50.80 21.84 -31.31
C ASN A 386 49.36 21.85 -30.78
N SER A 387 48.62 22.83 -31.26
CA SER A 387 47.19 22.99 -31.04
C SER A 387 46.45 21.82 -31.68
N ASN A 388 45.75 21.03 -30.89
CA ASN A 388 44.52 20.41 -31.34
C ASN A 388 43.56 20.20 -30.17
N SER A 389 42.48 20.96 -30.24
CA SER A 389 41.28 20.86 -29.42
C SER A 389 40.71 19.46 -29.50
N ASN A 390 40.62 18.77 -28.37
CA ASN A 390 39.51 17.87 -28.09
C ASN A 390 39.18 17.93 -26.60
N SER A 391 38.06 18.60 -26.35
CA SER A 391 37.34 18.71 -25.10
C SER A 391 37.07 17.31 -24.54
N ILE A 392 37.71 16.96 -23.43
CA ILE A 392 37.31 15.84 -22.58
C ILE A 392 36.47 16.44 -21.46
N GLY A 393 35.17 16.17 -21.53
CA GLY A 393 34.17 16.59 -20.58
C GLY A 393 34.39 15.92 -19.23
N ILE A 394 34.57 16.76 -18.22
CA ILE A 394 34.36 16.37 -16.83
C ILE A 394 32.85 16.31 -16.65
N ILE A 395 32.37 15.08 -16.44
CA ILE A 395 30.99 14.71 -16.15
C ILE A 395 30.60 15.40 -14.83
N ASN A 396 29.77 16.43 -14.95
CA ASN A 396 29.12 17.15 -13.85
C ASN A 396 27.61 16.90 -13.92
N ASP A 397 27.22 15.62 -13.91
CA ASP A 397 25.84 15.20 -14.23
C ASP A 397 25.06 14.66 -13.02
N TYR A 398 25.32 15.18 -11.82
CA TYR A 398 24.54 14.84 -10.62
C TYR A 398 23.90 16.04 -9.90
N ALA A 399 23.90 17.23 -10.49
CA ALA A 399 23.26 18.42 -9.91
C ALA A 399 21.89 18.77 -10.55
N SER A 400 21.30 17.87 -11.35
CA SER A 400 20.04 18.13 -12.05
C SER A 400 18.97 17.08 -11.74
N ILE A 401 18.68 16.91 -10.44
CA ILE A 401 17.41 16.31 -10.00
C ILE A 401 16.67 17.40 -9.23
N ALA A 402 15.83 18.11 -9.97
CA ALA A 402 14.62 18.82 -9.54
C ALA A 402 14.64 19.47 -8.14
N THR A 403 15.06 20.73 -8.08
CA THR A 403 14.39 21.69 -7.17
C THR A 403 12.97 21.90 -7.68
N VAL A 404 12.02 21.07 -7.24
CA VAL A 404 10.60 21.38 -7.37
C VAL A 404 10.30 22.49 -6.37
N ASP A 405 10.09 23.70 -6.90
CA ASP A 405 9.59 24.86 -6.15
C ASP A 405 8.17 24.55 -5.65
N PHE A 406 8.05 24.00 -4.44
CA PHE A 406 6.78 23.83 -3.76
C PHE A 406 6.31 25.19 -3.23
N ARG A 407 5.64 25.94 -4.12
CA ARG A 407 4.79 27.05 -3.69
C ARG A 407 3.57 26.51 -2.97
N ASP A 408 3.49 26.83 -1.69
CA ASP A 408 2.30 26.91 -0.84
C ASP A 408 0.97 26.95 -1.63
N LYS A 409 0.30 25.79 -1.74
CA LYS A 409 -1.13 25.76 -2.02
C LYS A 409 -1.88 26.00 -0.71
N LYS A 410 -2.05 27.28 -0.36
CA LYS A 410 -3.08 27.69 0.60
C LYS A 410 -4.46 27.30 0.05
N ARG A 411 -5.03 26.21 0.58
CA ARG A 411 -6.43 25.83 0.36
C ARG A 411 -7.32 26.98 0.86
N LYS A 412 -8.02 27.64 -0.06
CA LYS A 412 -9.16 28.50 0.27
C LYS A 412 -10.34 27.59 0.61
N ARG A 413 -10.74 27.56 1.87
CA ARG A 413 -12.08 27.12 2.27
C ARG A 413 -13.09 28.07 1.61
N LYS A 414 -14.07 27.52 0.91
CA LYS A 414 -15.28 28.21 0.48
C LYS A 414 -16.44 27.66 1.26
#